data_AF-A0A9X7S2P5-F1
#
_entry.id   AF-A0A9X7S2P5-F1
#
_cell.length_a   1.000
_cell.length_b   1.000
_cell.length_c   1.000
_cell.angle_alpha   90.00
_cell.angle_beta   90.00
_cell.angle_gamma   90.00
#
_symmetry.space_group_name_H-M   'P 1'
#
loop_
_entity.id
_entity.type
_entity.pdbx_description
1 polymer ?
#
loop_
_entity_poly.entity_id
_entity_poly.type
_entity_poly.pdbx_seq_one_letter_code
_entity_poly.pdbx_strand_id
1 'polypeptide(L)'
;MTINTEQAISWMVARQGAVSYSMDYRNGPSSYDCSSAIYYALMSAGAISAGWAVNTEYMHDWLIKNGYKLIAENQDWDAKRGDIFIWGKRGQSAGAGGHTGIFVDPDNIIHCNYANNSITINNYNQTAAASGWMYCYVYRLINQASTPSTSGKTLDTLVKETLAGKYGNGDTRKAALGNQYEAVMAVINSKATTPKKSIDQLAQEVIQGKHGNGEERKKSLGSDYEPVQKRVTEILKNSTSGNAPKTPSEPSKSEVVNSTTQPQTGETGAIGKATEPKITKEAGDLSFNGAILKKSVLDVILKKCQEHNILPSYAITCLHFEGLWGTSAVGKADNNWGGMTWTGNGNRPSGVIVTQGSARPSNEGGHYMRYASVDDFLTDWFYLLRSGGSYKVSGAKTFSEAVKGMFKTGGAVYDYAATGYDNYLVGMASRLKAIEAENGSLTKYDLIPDSPSSLQPDKINITIEGIEISINGVTYELTKKPV
;
A
#
# COMPACT_ATOMS: atom_id res chain seq x y z
N MET A 1 16.43 1.74 14.00
CA MET A 1 15.44 2.23 13.02
C MET A 1 14.63 3.30 13.72
N THR A 2 14.54 4.50 13.15
CA THR A 2 13.74 5.59 13.75
C THR A 2 12.44 5.69 12.97
N ILE A 3 11.32 5.41 13.64
CA ILE A 3 9.99 5.55 13.05
C ILE A 3 9.69 7.03 12.83
N ASN A 4 9.21 7.38 11.63
CA ASN A 4 8.73 8.72 11.33
C ASN A 4 7.22 8.83 11.60
N THR A 5 6.82 9.22 12.80
CA THR A 5 5.41 9.30 13.20
C THR A 5 4.57 10.22 12.30
N GLU A 6 5.16 11.26 11.70
CA GLU A 6 4.45 12.14 10.76
C GLU A 6 4.13 11.43 9.44
N GLN A 7 5.00 10.53 8.97
CA GLN A 7 4.71 9.71 7.81
C GLN A 7 3.57 8.73 8.10
N ALA A 8 3.52 8.16 9.32
CA ALA A 8 2.42 7.29 9.73
C ALA A 8 1.09 8.06 9.80
N ILE A 9 1.09 9.27 10.38
CA ILE A 9 -0.10 10.13 10.43
C ILE A 9 -0.52 10.53 9.01
N SER A 10 0.41 10.92 8.14
CA SER A 10 0.13 11.25 6.73
C SER A 10 -0.49 10.08 5.97
N TRP A 11 0.02 8.87 6.19
CA TRP A 11 -0.54 7.64 5.60
C TRP A 11 -2.01 7.43 5.99
N MET A 12 -2.35 7.72 7.26
CA MET A 12 -3.72 7.62 7.78
C MET A 12 -4.61 8.73 7.20
N VAL A 13 -4.11 9.97 7.16
CA VAL A 13 -4.82 11.14 6.59
C VAL A 13 -5.17 10.90 5.12
N ALA A 14 -4.23 10.39 4.33
CA ALA A 14 -4.44 10.11 2.91
C ALA A 14 -5.54 9.07 2.64
N ARG A 15 -5.97 8.32 3.66
CA ARG A 15 -7.00 7.27 3.58
C ARG A 15 -8.31 7.65 4.27
N GLN A 16 -8.41 8.87 4.79
CA GLN A 16 -9.66 9.34 5.40
C GLN A 16 -10.80 9.34 4.38
N GLY A 17 -11.91 8.70 4.72
CA GLY A 17 -13.08 8.58 3.84
C GLY A 17 -12.88 7.72 2.59
N ALA A 18 -11.67 7.21 2.35
CA ALA A 18 -11.32 6.44 1.14
C ALA A 18 -11.25 4.92 1.39
N VAL A 19 -11.29 4.50 2.67
CA VAL A 19 -11.24 3.10 3.10
C VAL A 19 -12.39 2.80 4.05
N SER A 20 -12.82 1.54 4.13
CA SER A 20 -13.84 1.09 5.08
C SER A 20 -13.26 0.41 6.32
N TYR A 21 -14.05 0.31 7.39
CA TYR A 21 -13.67 -0.46 8.56
C TYR A 21 -14.03 -1.94 8.35
N SER A 22 -13.08 -2.85 8.55
CA SER A 22 -13.33 -4.29 8.51
C SER A 22 -12.34 -5.08 9.37
N MET A 23 -12.86 -5.92 10.27
CA MET A 23 -12.07 -6.89 11.02
C MET A 23 -11.74 -8.15 10.20
N ASP A 24 -12.53 -8.44 9.17
CA ASP A 24 -12.31 -9.58 8.28
C ASP A 24 -11.32 -9.21 7.15
N TYR A 25 -11.48 -8.01 6.59
CA TYR A 25 -10.68 -7.48 5.48
C TYR A 25 -9.76 -6.35 5.96
N ARG A 26 -8.83 -6.69 6.84
CA ARG A 26 -8.02 -5.70 7.56
C ARG A 26 -6.65 -5.38 6.94
N ASN A 27 -6.32 -5.95 5.78
CA ASN A 27 -4.98 -5.83 5.21
C ASN A 27 -4.84 -4.79 4.08
N GLY A 28 -5.86 -3.96 3.87
CA GLY A 28 -5.94 -3.04 2.75
C GLY A 28 -6.22 -3.72 1.40
N PRO A 29 -6.19 -2.96 0.29
CA PRO A 29 -6.03 -1.50 0.26
C PRO A 29 -7.34 -0.74 0.57
N SER A 30 -8.49 -1.39 0.42
CA SER A 30 -9.82 -0.76 0.54
C SER A 30 -10.38 -0.74 1.96
N SER A 31 -9.84 -1.55 2.86
CA SER A 31 -10.37 -1.67 4.22
C SER A 31 -9.30 -2.06 5.24
N TYR A 32 -9.51 -1.60 6.46
CA TYR A 32 -8.64 -1.83 7.61
C TYR A 32 -9.49 -1.97 8.87
N ASP A 33 -8.97 -2.59 9.91
CA ASP A 33 -9.46 -2.35 11.28
C ASP A 33 -8.56 -1.34 12.01
N CYS A 34 -8.89 -1.01 13.26
CA CYS A 34 -8.14 -0.04 14.04
C CYS A 34 -6.65 -0.38 14.16
N SER A 35 -6.34 -1.65 14.41
CA SER A 35 -4.99 -2.12 14.71
C SER A 35 -4.15 -2.36 13.46
N SER A 36 -4.73 -2.87 12.40
CA SER A 36 -4.08 -2.99 11.10
C SER A 36 -3.80 -1.63 10.48
N ALA A 37 -4.70 -0.65 10.61
CA ALA A 37 -4.46 0.71 10.13
C ALA A 37 -3.20 1.30 10.78
N ILE A 38 -3.07 1.19 12.11
CA ILE A 38 -1.87 1.62 12.84
C ILE A 38 -0.63 0.82 12.41
N TYR A 39 -0.75 -0.50 12.26
CA TYR A 39 0.34 -1.34 11.78
C TYR A 39 0.87 -0.87 10.41
N TYR A 40 0.00 -0.73 9.41
CA TYR A 40 0.42 -0.33 8.06
C TYR A 40 0.89 1.12 7.98
N ALA A 41 0.28 2.02 8.77
CA ALA A 41 0.74 3.40 8.89
C ALA A 41 2.18 3.45 9.42
N LEU A 42 2.47 2.75 10.51
CA LEU A 42 3.81 2.70 11.10
C LEU A 42 4.81 1.94 10.23
N MET A 43 4.39 0.86 9.56
CA MET A 43 5.19 0.16 8.56
C MET A 43 5.64 1.09 7.43
N SER A 44 4.71 1.92 6.93
CA SER A 44 5.05 2.94 5.93
C SER A 44 6.04 3.97 6.46
N ALA A 45 6.12 4.14 7.78
CA ALA A 45 6.99 5.07 8.49
C ALA A 45 8.31 4.45 9.00
N GLY A 46 8.66 3.25 8.54
CA GLY A 46 9.93 2.59 8.90
C GLY A 46 9.87 1.71 10.15
N ALA A 47 8.67 1.33 10.62
CA ALA A 47 8.54 0.31 11.64
C ALA A 47 8.99 -1.07 11.12
N ILE A 48 9.59 -1.85 12.02
CA ILE A 48 9.94 -3.24 11.81
C ILE A 48 8.66 -4.05 11.70
N SER A 49 8.53 -4.79 10.61
CA SER A 49 7.42 -5.70 10.40
C SER A 49 7.33 -6.78 11.48
N ALA A 50 6.12 -7.02 11.98
CA ALA A 50 5.80 -8.23 12.74
C ALA A 50 5.63 -9.47 11.84
N GLY A 51 5.69 -9.32 10.51
CA GLY A 51 5.32 -10.34 9.53
C GLY A 51 3.81 -10.40 9.25
N TRP A 52 2.97 -9.80 10.11
CA TRP A 52 1.52 -9.75 9.98
C TRP A 52 0.97 -8.45 10.59
N ALA A 53 -0.23 -8.03 10.15
CA ALA A 53 -0.90 -6.87 10.73
C ALA A 53 -1.31 -7.18 12.17
N VAL A 54 -0.59 -6.64 13.16
CA VAL A 54 -0.86 -6.97 14.57
C VAL A 54 -2.28 -6.56 14.99
N ASN A 55 -2.88 -7.31 15.92
CA ASN A 55 -4.11 -6.90 16.61
C ASN A 55 -3.78 -6.17 17.91
N THR A 56 -4.79 -5.69 18.63
CA THR A 56 -4.65 -4.98 19.91
C THR A 56 -3.87 -5.76 20.99
N GLU A 57 -4.00 -7.08 21.05
CA GLU A 57 -3.26 -7.92 22.02
C GLU A 57 -1.74 -7.94 21.76
N TYR A 58 -1.36 -8.10 20.49
CA TYR A 58 0.05 -8.22 20.10
C TYR A 58 0.71 -6.87 19.81
N MET A 59 -0.09 -5.81 19.64
CA MET A 59 0.41 -4.47 19.35
C MET A 59 1.27 -3.91 20.47
N HIS A 60 0.96 -4.23 21.73
CA HIS A 60 1.76 -3.82 22.89
C HIS A 60 3.25 -4.19 22.71
N ASP A 61 3.54 -5.48 22.48
CA ASP A 61 4.91 -5.96 22.35
C ASP A 61 5.56 -5.49 21.05
N TRP A 62 4.77 -5.40 19.99
CA TRP A 62 5.24 -4.92 18.70
C TRP A 62 5.65 -3.45 18.73
N LEU A 63 4.89 -2.59 19.41
CA LEU A 63 5.24 -1.19 19.63
C LEU A 63 6.54 -1.08 20.43
N ILE A 64 6.71 -1.88 21.49
CA ILE A 64 7.95 -1.88 22.28
C ILE A 64 9.16 -2.28 21.43
N LYS A 65 9.03 -3.35 20.63
CA LYS A 65 10.08 -3.77 19.67
C LYS A 65 10.43 -2.68 18.65
N ASN A 66 9.48 -1.80 18.37
CA ASN A 66 9.60 -0.68 17.46
C ASN A 66 10.05 0.62 18.12
N GLY A 67 10.52 0.56 19.37
CA GLY A 67 11.04 1.72 20.08
C GLY A 67 9.95 2.60 20.68
N TYR A 68 8.77 2.07 20.98
CA TYR A 68 7.82 2.76 21.85
C TYR A 68 8.01 2.34 23.30
N LYS A 69 7.71 3.26 24.21
CA LYS A 69 7.65 3.03 25.65
C LYS A 69 6.22 3.23 26.14
N LEU A 70 5.75 2.36 27.03
CA LEU A 70 4.52 2.57 27.78
C LEU A 70 4.70 3.77 28.72
N ILE A 71 3.89 4.81 28.55
CA ILE A 71 3.95 6.04 29.35
C ILE A 71 2.80 6.17 30.35
N ALA A 72 1.67 5.50 30.09
CA ALA A 72 0.53 5.46 30.99
C ALA A 72 -0.25 4.16 30.81
N GLU A 73 -0.76 3.64 31.93
CA GLU A 73 -1.67 2.49 31.99
C GLU A 73 -2.81 2.85 32.93
N ASN A 74 -4.02 2.99 32.37
CA ASN A 74 -5.27 3.29 33.07
C ASN A 74 -5.18 4.44 34.09
N GLN A 75 -4.48 5.51 33.70
CA GLN A 75 -4.28 6.74 34.46
C GLN A 75 -4.15 7.91 33.48
N ASP A 76 -4.24 9.14 33.98
CA ASP A 76 -4.09 10.35 33.15
C ASP A 76 -2.66 10.51 32.60
N TRP A 77 -2.56 11.18 31.45
CA TRP A 77 -1.28 11.56 30.83
C TRP A 77 -1.41 12.84 30.01
N ASP A 78 -0.27 13.48 29.78
CA ASP A 78 -0.13 14.58 28.81
C ASP A 78 0.02 13.99 27.40
N ALA A 79 -1.05 13.99 26.61
CA ALA A 79 -1.08 13.42 25.27
C ALA A 79 -0.24 14.25 24.28
N LYS A 80 0.53 13.56 23.45
CA LYS A 80 1.37 14.18 22.42
C LYS A 80 1.09 13.59 21.06
N ARG A 81 1.23 14.42 20.04
CA ARG A 81 1.17 13.97 18.64
C ARG A 81 2.16 12.84 18.39
N GLY A 82 1.66 11.74 17.82
CA GLY A 82 2.41 10.51 17.59
C GLY A 82 2.28 9.47 18.71
N ASP A 83 1.66 9.81 19.85
CA ASP A 83 1.32 8.81 20.86
C ASP A 83 0.28 7.83 20.32
N ILE A 84 0.40 6.57 20.72
CA ILE A 84 -0.52 5.51 20.33
C ILE A 84 -1.26 5.04 21.57
N PHE A 85 -2.59 5.07 21.53
CA PHE A 85 -3.41 4.47 22.58
C PHE A 85 -3.85 3.07 22.17
N ILE A 86 -4.01 2.19 23.15
CA ILE A 86 -4.66 0.88 22.99
C ILE A 86 -5.70 0.76 24.10
N TRP A 87 -6.95 0.63 23.71
CA TRP A 87 -8.09 0.33 24.59
C TRP A 87 -8.35 -1.16 24.67
N GLY A 88 -8.85 -1.59 25.82
CA GLY A 88 -9.10 -2.98 26.17
C GLY A 88 -7.99 -3.53 27.06
N LYS A 89 -8.36 -4.21 28.15
CA LYS A 89 -7.39 -4.84 29.05
C LYS A 89 -6.64 -5.93 28.31
N ARG A 90 -5.32 -5.97 28.44
CA ARG A 90 -4.49 -7.00 27.79
C ARG A 90 -4.95 -8.40 28.22
N GLY A 91 -5.11 -9.30 27.26
CA GLY A 91 -5.74 -10.61 27.38
C GLY A 91 -7.26 -10.62 27.15
N GLN A 92 -7.91 -9.45 27.00
CA GLN A 92 -9.35 -9.28 26.81
C GLN A 92 -9.70 -8.26 25.71
N SER A 93 -8.70 -7.71 25.03
CA SER A 93 -8.81 -6.66 24.01
C SER A 93 -8.98 -7.19 22.57
N ALA A 94 -9.07 -8.50 22.39
CA ALA A 94 -9.26 -9.11 21.07
C ALA A 94 -10.65 -8.81 20.47
N GLY A 95 -10.72 -8.69 19.14
CA GLY A 95 -11.97 -8.41 18.42
C GLY A 95 -12.58 -7.07 18.84
N ALA A 96 -13.87 -7.08 19.17
CA ALA A 96 -14.59 -5.89 19.65
C ALA A 96 -14.18 -5.44 21.07
N GLY A 97 -13.37 -6.23 21.79
CA GLY A 97 -12.91 -5.92 23.14
C GLY A 97 -11.81 -4.86 23.20
N GLY A 98 -11.29 -4.41 22.06
CA GLY A 98 -10.21 -3.42 22.01
C GLY A 98 -10.28 -2.48 20.83
N HIS A 99 -9.54 -1.38 20.95
CA HIS A 99 -9.48 -0.32 19.94
C HIS A 99 -8.15 0.40 20.00
N THR A 100 -7.69 1.01 18.92
CA THR A 100 -6.41 1.72 18.90
C THR A 100 -6.40 2.82 17.84
N GLY A 101 -5.48 3.77 18.01
CA GLY A 101 -5.30 4.94 17.16
C GLY A 101 -4.04 5.70 17.52
N ILE A 102 -3.74 6.74 16.74
CA ILE A 102 -2.58 7.63 16.97
C ILE A 102 -3.07 9.06 17.20
N PHE A 103 -2.50 9.73 18.20
CA PHE A 103 -2.78 11.13 18.49
C PHE A 103 -2.21 12.02 17.38
N VAL A 104 -3.04 12.93 16.86
CA VAL A 104 -2.62 13.97 15.91
C VAL A 104 -2.33 15.29 16.61
N ASP A 105 -2.87 15.50 17.79
CA ASP A 105 -2.57 16.62 18.69
C ASP A 105 -2.98 16.19 20.12
N PRO A 106 -2.90 17.04 21.16
CA PRO A 106 -3.26 16.65 22.52
C PRO A 106 -4.71 16.18 22.71
N ASP A 107 -5.63 16.59 21.84
CA ASP A 107 -7.07 16.38 22.02
C ASP A 107 -7.67 15.42 20.99
N ASN A 108 -7.02 15.24 19.83
CA ASN A 108 -7.58 14.52 18.69
C ASN A 108 -6.73 13.30 18.30
N ILE A 109 -7.42 12.25 17.88
CA ILE A 109 -6.85 11.00 17.38
C ILE A 109 -7.27 10.75 15.93
N ILE A 110 -6.39 10.12 15.16
CA ILE A 110 -6.75 9.52 13.88
C ILE A 110 -6.75 7.99 14.01
N HIS A 111 -7.84 7.37 13.58
CA HIS A 111 -8.04 5.94 13.75
C HIS A 111 -9.04 5.38 12.75
N CYS A 112 -8.88 4.11 12.38
CA CYS A 112 -9.91 3.37 11.64
C CYS A 112 -10.97 2.86 12.62
N ASN A 113 -12.24 3.17 12.41
CA ASN A 113 -13.31 2.80 13.35
C ASN A 113 -14.61 2.39 12.69
N TYR A 114 -15.31 1.50 13.39
CA TYR A 114 -16.60 0.96 12.98
C TYR A 114 -17.68 2.04 12.86
N ALA A 115 -17.75 2.96 13.83
CA ALA A 115 -18.81 3.97 13.92
C ALA A 115 -18.91 4.87 12.67
N ASN A 116 -17.77 5.23 12.09
CA ASN A 116 -17.71 6.05 10.86
C ASN A 116 -17.41 5.22 9.61
N ASN A 117 -17.28 3.89 9.74
CA ASN A 117 -16.89 2.98 8.68
C ASN A 117 -15.70 3.49 7.83
N SER A 118 -14.69 4.09 8.48
CA SER A 118 -13.53 4.65 7.79
C SER A 118 -12.40 5.01 8.76
N ILE A 119 -11.31 5.57 8.22
CA ILE A 119 -10.33 6.32 8.98
C ILE A 119 -10.85 7.75 9.15
N THR A 120 -10.95 8.21 10.40
CA THR A 120 -11.43 9.56 10.74
C THR A 120 -10.56 10.19 11.83
N ILE A 121 -10.59 11.53 11.91
CA ILE A 121 -10.07 12.27 13.05
C ILE A 121 -11.23 12.58 14.00
N ASN A 122 -11.09 12.20 15.26
CA ASN A 122 -12.10 12.43 16.29
C ASN A 122 -11.45 12.91 17.59
N ASN A 123 -12.23 13.63 18.40
CA ASN A 123 -11.78 14.05 19.72
C ASN A 123 -11.66 12.83 20.64
N TYR A 124 -10.50 12.66 21.28
CA TYR A 124 -10.18 11.50 22.10
C TYR A 124 -11.16 11.31 23.26
N ASN A 125 -11.43 12.36 24.03
CA ASN A 125 -12.29 12.27 25.22
C ASN A 125 -13.74 11.93 24.85
N GLN A 126 -14.26 12.48 23.75
CA GLN A 126 -15.59 12.14 23.26
C GLN A 126 -15.67 10.69 22.80
N THR A 127 -14.65 10.21 22.06
CA THR A 127 -14.60 8.81 21.61
C THR A 127 -14.44 7.85 22.80
N ALA A 128 -13.59 8.18 23.78
CA ALA A 128 -13.39 7.38 24.98
C ALA A 128 -14.68 7.30 25.83
N ALA A 129 -15.38 8.42 26.00
CA ALA A 129 -16.66 8.44 26.70
C ALA A 129 -17.73 7.60 25.98
N ALA A 130 -17.81 7.70 24.65
CA ALA A 130 -18.74 6.89 23.84
C ALA A 130 -18.44 5.38 23.91
N SER A 131 -17.17 5.00 24.12
CA SER A 131 -16.76 3.61 24.35
C SER A 131 -16.87 3.16 25.82
N GLY A 132 -17.35 4.02 26.72
CA GLY A 132 -17.53 3.69 28.14
C GLY A 132 -16.24 3.70 28.95
N TRP A 133 -15.25 4.52 28.57
CA TRP A 133 -13.96 4.65 29.26
C TRP A 133 -13.25 3.31 29.45
N MET A 134 -13.04 2.61 28.34
CA MET A 134 -12.32 1.33 28.32
C MET A 134 -10.92 1.47 28.92
N TYR A 135 -10.43 0.38 29.53
CA TYR A 135 -9.07 0.29 30.04
C TYR A 135 -8.06 0.71 28.98
N CYS A 136 -7.14 1.63 29.29
CA CYS A 136 -6.28 2.27 28.29
C CYS A 136 -4.79 2.11 28.58
N TYR A 137 -4.02 1.83 27.54
CA TYR A 137 -2.56 1.86 27.51
C TYR A 137 -2.10 2.93 26.54
N VAL A 138 -1.05 3.68 26.87
CA VAL A 138 -0.52 4.74 26.01
C VAL A 138 0.97 4.55 25.78
N TYR A 139 1.35 4.53 24.52
CA TYR A 139 2.70 4.27 24.04
C TYR A 139 3.25 5.51 23.33
N ARG A 140 4.48 5.88 23.68
CA ARG A 140 5.21 7.00 23.06
C ARG A 140 6.53 6.53 22.49
N LEU A 141 6.85 6.96 21.27
CA LEU A 141 8.13 6.64 20.62
C LEU A 141 9.30 7.26 21.41
N ILE A 142 10.28 6.46 21.81
CA ILE A 142 11.50 6.94 22.48
C ILE A 142 12.41 7.62 21.44
N ASN A 143 13.02 8.74 21.83
CA ASN A 143 13.82 9.59 20.94
C ASN A 143 13.07 10.07 19.68
N GLN A 144 11.76 10.33 19.80
CA GLN A 144 11.03 11.09 18.78
C GLN A 144 11.78 12.41 18.54
N ALA A 145 12.32 12.59 17.33
CA ALA A 145 12.83 13.89 16.91
C ALA A 145 11.69 14.87 17.16
N SER A 146 11.91 15.84 18.05
CA SER A 146 10.87 16.76 18.49
C SER A 146 10.30 17.47 17.27
N THR A 147 9.10 17.08 16.85
CA THR A 147 8.38 17.84 15.85
C THR A 147 8.07 19.20 16.46
N PRO A 148 8.34 20.30 15.77
CA PRO A 148 8.15 21.62 16.34
C PRO A 148 6.66 21.83 16.55
N SER A 149 6.23 21.81 17.81
CA SER A 149 4.86 22.18 18.18
C SER A 149 4.48 23.51 17.53
N THR A 150 3.28 23.55 16.95
CA THR A 150 2.67 24.77 16.39
C THR A 150 1.81 25.49 17.43
N SER A 151 1.48 24.84 18.55
CA SER A 151 0.70 25.43 19.64
C SER A 151 1.45 26.59 20.29
N GLY A 152 0.82 27.76 20.31
CA GLY A 152 1.33 28.99 20.91
C GLY A 152 2.29 29.81 20.04
N LYS A 153 2.58 29.39 18.80
CA LYS A 153 3.46 30.13 17.88
C LYS A 153 2.70 31.17 17.06
N THR A 154 3.35 32.30 16.81
CA THR A 154 2.81 33.37 15.95
C THR A 154 2.87 32.97 14.47
N LEU A 155 1.95 33.51 13.66
CA LEU A 155 1.89 33.27 12.22
C LEU A 155 3.22 33.58 11.51
N ASP A 156 3.90 34.66 11.89
CA ASP A 156 5.20 35.05 11.30
C ASP A 156 6.32 34.03 11.63
N THR A 157 6.31 33.48 12.85
CA THR A 157 7.24 32.41 13.25
C THR A 157 7.00 31.16 12.42
N LEU A 158 5.74 30.75 12.29
CA LEU A 158 5.36 29.58 11.50
C LEU A 158 5.73 29.74 10.02
N VAL A 159 5.57 30.93 9.44
CA VAL A 159 5.98 31.24 8.07
C VAL A 159 7.49 31.11 7.89
N LYS A 160 8.30 31.68 8.80
CA LYS A 160 9.77 31.57 8.77
C LYS A 160 10.24 30.13 8.91
N GLU A 161 9.69 29.40 9.88
CA GLU A 161 10.01 27.99 10.10
C GLU A 161 9.59 27.12 8.91
N THR A 162 8.47 27.46 8.24
CA THR A 162 8.00 26.78 7.02
C THR A 162 8.91 27.03 5.83
N LEU A 163 9.37 28.26 5.62
CA LEU A 163 10.35 28.61 4.59
C LEU A 163 11.72 27.97 4.84
N ALA A 164 12.10 27.78 6.10
CA ALA A 164 13.29 27.06 6.52
C ALA A 164 13.17 25.52 6.39
N GLY A 165 12.03 25.01 5.90
CA GLY A 165 11.82 23.58 5.67
C GLY A 165 11.46 22.75 6.90
N LYS A 166 11.22 23.40 8.06
CA LYS A 166 11.03 22.74 9.37
C LYS A 166 9.77 21.86 9.45
N TYR A 167 8.83 22.04 8.52
CA TYR A 167 7.55 21.32 8.45
C TYR A 167 7.42 20.42 7.21
N GLY A 168 8.52 20.13 6.52
CA GLY A 168 8.50 19.34 5.29
C GLY A 168 7.76 20.05 4.14
N ASN A 169 7.27 19.26 3.18
CA ASN A 169 6.64 19.71 1.94
C ASN A 169 5.29 18.99 1.70
N GLY A 170 4.46 19.52 0.80
CA GLY A 170 3.17 18.91 0.41
C GLY A 170 2.25 18.60 1.60
N ASP A 171 1.73 17.37 1.63
CA ASP A 171 0.82 16.90 2.67
C ASP A 171 1.47 16.78 4.05
N THR A 172 2.78 16.53 4.11
CA THR A 172 3.54 16.55 5.38
C THR A 172 3.48 17.93 6.03
N ARG A 173 3.58 19.01 5.23
CA ARG A 173 3.43 20.39 5.71
C ARG A 173 2.02 20.69 6.15
N LYS A 174 1.03 20.19 5.40
CA LYS A 174 -0.39 20.33 5.74
C LYS A 174 -0.73 19.65 7.06
N ALA A 175 -0.23 18.43 7.26
CA ALA A 175 -0.41 17.68 8.49
C ALA A 175 0.32 18.32 9.68
N ALA A 176 1.52 18.87 9.48
CA ALA A 176 2.32 19.48 10.55
C ALA A 176 1.81 20.87 10.99
N LEU A 177 1.29 21.67 10.05
CA LEU A 177 0.74 22.99 10.35
C LEU A 177 -0.74 22.94 10.77
N GLY A 178 -1.47 21.87 10.43
CA GLY A 178 -2.87 21.68 10.80
C GLY A 178 -3.74 22.89 10.41
N ASN A 179 -4.50 23.41 11.37
CA ASN A 179 -5.37 24.58 11.18
C ASN A 179 -4.61 25.87 10.80
N GLN A 180 -3.29 25.93 11.05
CA GLN A 180 -2.45 27.08 10.68
C GLN A 180 -1.94 26.99 9.24
N TYR A 181 -2.13 25.86 8.56
CA TYR A 181 -1.59 25.62 7.22
C TYR A 181 -2.06 26.68 6.22
N GLU A 182 -3.37 26.94 6.13
CA GLU A 182 -3.93 27.86 5.15
C GLU A 182 -3.42 29.29 5.38
N ALA A 183 -3.39 29.75 6.62
CA ALA A 183 -2.89 31.07 6.99
C ALA A 183 -1.39 31.22 6.67
N VAL A 184 -0.57 30.22 7.01
CA VAL A 184 0.87 30.22 6.76
C VAL A 184 1.17 30.20 5.26
N MET A 185 0.49 29.35 4.50
CA MET A 185 0.69 29.25 3.05
C MET A 185 0.17 30.49 2.33
N ALA A 186 -0.92 31.13 2.79
CA ALA A 186 -1.38 32.40 2.24
C ALA A 186 -0.34 33.52 2.38
N VAL A 187 0.36 33.60 3.52
CA VAL A 187 1.45 34.58 3.73
C VAL A 187 2.68 34.25 2.88
N ILE A 188 3.05 32.97 2.76
CA ILE A 188 4.17 32.53 1.91
C ILE A 188 3.88 32.82 0.43
N ASN A 189 2.68 32.48 -0.03
CA ASN A 189 2.26 32.65 -1.42
C ASN A 189 2.05 34.13 -1.78
N SER A 190 1.66 34.98 -0.83
CA SER A 190 1.59 36.43 -1.04
C SER A 190 2.96 37.13 -1.04
N LYS A 191 3.99 36.55 -0.39
CA LYS A 191 5.39 37.01 -0.47
C LYS A 191 6.14 36.44 -1.69
N ALA A 192 5.61 35.44 -2.37
CA ALA A 192 6.19 34.84 -3.57
C ALA A 192 5.64 35.49 -4.86
N THR A 193 5.83 36.80 -5.03
CA THR A 193 5.63 37.47 -6.33
C THR A 193 6.97 37.69 -7.01
N THR A 194 7.52 36.61 -7.58
CA THR A 194 8.38 36.76 -8.76
C THR A 194 7.44 36.90 -9.96
N PRO A 195 7.63 37.87 -10.88
CA PRO A 195 6.70 38.06 -11.99
C PRO A 195 6.61 36.78 -12.83
N LYS A 196 5.43 36.16 -12.88
CA LYS A 196 5.16 35.02 -13.76
C LYS A 196 5.23 35.53 -15.21
N LYS A 197 6.15 34.97 -16.01
CA LYS A 197 6.22 35.24 -17.45
C LYS A 197 4.87 34.94 -18.10
N SER A 198 4.45 35.78 -19.04
CA SER A 198 3.16 35.59 -19.73
C SER A 198 3.20 34.34 -20.63
N ILE A 199 2.01 33.80 -20.94
CA ILE A 199 1.86 32.67 -21.88
C ILE A 199 2.51 32.99 -23.24
N ASP A 200 2.46 34.26 -23.68
CA ASP A 200 3.12 34.71 -24.92
C ASP A 200 4.65 34.63 -24.84
N GLN A 201 5.25 35.03 -23.72
CA GLN A 201 6.70 34.95 -23.52
C GLN A 201 7.17 33.50 -23.50
N LEU A 202 6.45 32.63 -22.78
CA LEU A 202 6.74 31.20 -22.72
C LEU A 202 6.57 30.54 -24.11
N ALA A 203 5.56 30.93 -24.88
CA ALA A 203 5.36 30.41 -26.23
C ALA A 203 6.51 30.78 -27.18
N GLN A 204 7.06 32.00 -27.06
CA GLN A 204 8.24 32.39 -27.83
C GLN A 204 9.50 31.64 -27.39
N GLU A 205 9.70 31.40 -26.09
CA GLU A 205 10.83 30.60 -25.59
C GLU A 205 10.76 29.15 -26.06
N VAL A 206 9.55 28.58 -26.20
CA VAL A 206 9.34 27.25 -26.78
C VAL A 206 9.68 27.21 -28.27
N ILE A 207 9.29 28.22 -29.05
CA ILE A 207 9.64 28.34 -30.48
C ILE A 207 11.15 28.53 -30.65
N GLN A 208 11.81 29.21 -29.72
CA GLN A 208 13.27 29.37 -29.66
C GLN A 208 14.01 28.11 -29.14
N GLY A 209 13.30 27.03 -28.81
CA GLY A 209 13.88 25.75 -28.40
C GLY A 209 14.34 25.67 -26.94
N LYS A 210 14.04 26.66 -26.10
CA LYS A 210 14.54 26.74 -24.70
C LYS A 210 13.89 25.75 -23.73
N HIS A 211 12.81 25.09 -24.13
CA HIS A 211 12.04 24.16 -23.30
C HIS A 211 12.11 22.70 -23.81
N GLY A 212 13.02 22.37 -24.73
CA GLY A 212 13.13 21.02 -25.29
C GLY A 212 11.88 20.58 -26.07
N ASN A 213 11.74 19.26 -26.28
CA ASN A 213 10.65 18.64 -27.04
C ASN A 213 9.95 17.54 -26.22
N GLY A 214 8.70 17.21 -26.57
CA GLY A 214 7.94 16.12 -25.93
C GLY A 214 7.82 16.24 -24.40
N GLU A 215 8.27 15.23 -23.68
CA GLU A 215 8.19 15.15 -22.21
C GLU A 215 9.08 16.17 -21.49
N GLU A 216 10.20 16.59 -22.08
CA GLU A 216 11.05 17.64 -21.52
C GLU A 216 10.33 18.99 -21.47
N ARG A 217 9.51 19.27 -22.49
CA ARG A 217 8.67 20.47 -22.56
C ARG A 217 7.56 20.44 -21.52
N LYS A 218 6.92 19.29 -21.33
CA LYS A 218 5.90 19.10 -20.28
C LYS A 218 6.49 19.31 -18.89
N LYS A 219 7.68 18.76 -18.63
CA LYS A 219 8.40 18.95 -17.37
C LYS A 219 8.83 20.40 -17.16
N SER A 220 9.26 21.09 -18.23
CA SER A 220 9.73 22.47 -18.16
C SER A 220 8.60 23.49 -17.96
N LEU A 221 7.45 23.29 -18.59
CA LEU A 221 6.30 24.21 -18.52
C LEU A 221 5.27 23.85 -17.43
N GLY A 222 5.28 22.60 -16.95
CA GLY A 222 4.39 22.16 -15.87
C GLY A 222 2.91 22.43 -16.19
N SER A 223 2.23 23.14 -15.29
CA SER A 223 0.81 23.52 -15.46
C SER A 223 0.55 24.52 -16.60
N ASP A 224 1.58 25.25 -17.05
CA ASP A 224 1.49 26.18 -18.19
C ASP A 224 1.68 25.49 -19.54
N TYR A 225 1.94 24.17 -19.56
CA TYR A 225 2.18 23.40 -20.79
C TYR A 225 1.02 23.51 -21.79
N GLU A 226 -0.21 23.20 -21.37
CA GLU A 226 -1.38 23.23 -22.25
C GLU A 226 -1.66 24.63 -22.86
N PRO A 227 -1.73 25.72 -22.07
CA PRO A 227 -1.97 27.05 -22.62
C PRO A 227 -0.80 27.55 -23.50
N VAL A 228 0.45 27.25 -23.14
CA VAL A 228 1.63 27.65 -23.93
C VAL A 228 1.73 26.85 -25.22
N GLN A 229 1.49 25.53 -25.19
CA GLN A 229 1.53 24.68 -26.38
C GLN A 229 0.41 25.06 -27.35
N LYS A 230 -0.79 25.40 -26.84
CA LYS A 230 -1.87 25.97 -27.64
C LYS A 230 -1.43 27.27 -28.31
N ARG A 231 -0.77 28.16 -27.57
CA ARG A 231 -0.26 29.44 -28.10
C ARG A 231 0.87 29.28 -29.12
N VAL A 232 1.80 28.36 -28.90
CA VAL A 232 2.84 27.96 -29.86
C VAL A 232 2.20 27.46 -31.15
N THR A 233 1.15 26.64 -31.03
CA THR A 233 0.40 26.12 -32.19
C THR A 233 -0.31 27.25 -32.94
N GLU A 234 -0.87 28.24 -32.25
CA GLU A 234 -1.45 29.43 -32.89
C GLU A 234 -0.39 30.27 -33.62
N ILE A 235 0.76 30.53 -33.00
CA ILE A 235 1.87 31.29 -33.62
C ILE A 235 2.42 30.55 -34.84
N LEU A 236 2.60 29.24 -34.76
CA LEU A 236 3.07 28.41 -35.86
C LEU A 236 2.02 28.33 -36.98
N LYS A 237 0.72 28.18 -36.65
CA LYS A 237 -0.37 28.21 -37.64
C LYS A 237 -0.49 29.56 -38.36
N ASN A 238 -0.30 30.67 -37.64
CA ASN A 238 -0.26 32.01 -38.26
C ASN A 238 0.97 32.24 -39.13
N SER A 239 2.02 31.43 -38.97
CA SER A 239 3.25 31.47 -39.78
C SER A 239 3.16 30.57 -41.03
N THR A 240 2.17 29.68 -41.13
CA THR A 240 2.01 28.70 -42.23
C THR A 240 0.55 28.51 -42.66
N SER A 241 -0.07 29.57 -43.20
CA SER A 241 -1.14 29.55 -44.24
C SER A 241 -1.82 30.93 -44.33
N GLY A 242 -1.82 31.68 -45.43
CA GLY A 242 -1.35 31.34 -46.78
C GLY A 242 -2.08 30.13 -47.36
N ASN A 243 -3.39 30.26 -47.56
CA ASN A 243 -4.35 29.31 -48.16
C ASN A 243 -5.16 28.41 -47.20
N ALA A 244 -6.40 28.87 -46.97
CA ALA A 244 -7.61 28.11 -46.62
C ALA A 244 -7.98 27.08 -47.73
N PRO A 245 -9.04 26.21 -47.65
CA PRO A 245 -10.27 26.40 -46.84
C PRO A 245 -11.08 25.18 -46.27
N LYS A 246 -11.90 25.52 -45.25
CA LYS A 246 -13.32 25.14 -44.95
C LYS A 246 -13.72 23.79 -44.30
N THR A 247 -14.20 23.91 -43.05
CA THR A 247 -15.45 23.44 -42.34
C THR A 247 -16.54 22.69 -43.17
N PRO A 248 -17.57 21.96 -42.60
CA PRO A 248 -18.26 22.22 -41.31
C PRO A 248 -18.96 21.08 -40.49
N SER A 249 -19.39 21.46 -39.27
CA SER A 249 -20.70 21.23 -38.60
C SER A 249 -21.08 19.94 -37.81
N GLU A 250 -21.33 20.15 -36.51
CA GLU A 250 -22.33 19.54 -35.59
C GLU A 250 -23.80 19.73 -36.10
N PRO A 251 -24.92 19.18 -35.50
CA PRO A 251 -25.24 19.22 -34.05
C PRO A 251 -26.25 18.17 -33.43
N SER A 252 -26.47 18.31 -32.10
CA SER A 252 -27.70 18.05 -31.26
C SER A 252 -28.00 16.61 -30.76
N LYS A 253 -28.06 16.24 -29.47
CA LYS A 253 -28.87 16.61 -28.25
C LYS A 253 -30.38 16.26 -28.28
N SER A 254 -30.85 15.46 -27.29
CA SER A 254 -32.02 15.63 -26.35
C SER A 254 -32.34 14.30 -25.62
N GLU A 255 -32.21 14.22 -24.28
CA GLU A 255 -33.26 14.23 -23.20
C GLU A 255 -33.97 12.86 -22.93
N VAL A 256 -33.68 12.16 -21.81
CA VAL A 256 -34.28 12.20 -20.44
C VAL A 256 -35.72 11.65 -20.34
N VAL A 257 -35.92 10.53 -19.63
CA VAL A 257 -37.11 10.24 -18.79
C VAL A 257 -36.72 9.36 -17.59
N ASN A 258 -37.11 9.81 -16.38
CA ASN A 258 -37.06 9.14 -15.08
C ASN A 258 -38.16 8.06 -14.95
N SER A 259 -37.93 7.03 -14.13
CA SER A 259 -38.99 6.45 -13.27
C SER A 259 -38.42 5.67 -12.08
N THR A 260 -38.94 6.02 -10.91
CA THR A 260 -38.69 5.57 -9.54
C THR A 260 -39.50 4.32 -9.20
N THR A 261 -38.95 3.37 -8.43
CA THR A 261 -39.68 2.70 -7.31
C THR A 261 -38.70 2.01 -6.35
N GLN A 262 -39.01 2.06 -5.06
CA GLN A 262 -38.28 1.50 -3.90
C GLN A 262 -39.26 0.57 -3.14
N PRO A 263 -38.88 -0.04 -1.99
CA PRO A 263 -38.24 -1.35 -1.77
C PRO A 263 -39.20 -2.42 -1.19
N GLN A 264 -38.76 -3.69 -1.09
CA GLN A 264 -39.38 -4.68 -0.18
C GLN A 264 -38.33 -5.42 0.66
N THR A 265 -38.63 -5.42 1.97
CA THR A 265 -38.01 -6.15 3.07
C THR A 265 -38.39 -7.64 3.07
N GLY A 266 -37.45 -8.50 3.48
CA GLY A 266 -37.70 -9.90 3.84
C GLY A 266 -36.75 -10.34 4.95
N GLU A 267 -37.33 -10.80 6.05
CA GLU A 267 -36.73 -11.11 7.35
C GLU A 267 -35.88 -12.40 7.41
N THR A 268 -34.91 -12.34 8.33
CA THR A 268 -34.31 -13.36 9.21
C THR A 268 -34.42 -14.86 8.89
N GLY A 269 -33.26 -15.52 8.85
CA GLY A 269 -33.10 -16.95 9.13
C GLY A 269 -31.74 -17.22 9.77
N ALA A 270 -31.72 -17.50 11.07
CA ALA A 270 -30.55 -17.90 11.83
C ALA A 270 -30.20 -19.37 11.55
N ILE A 271 -28.97 -19.68 11.14
CA ILE A 271 -28.41 -21.05 11.23
C ILE A 271 -26.92 -21.00 11.55
N GLY A 272 -26.57 -21.56 12.72
CA GLY A 272 -25.40 -22.41 12.91
C GLY A 272 -24.02 -21.74 13.04
N LYS A 273 -23.57 -21.56 14.29
CA LYS A 273 -22.13 -21.59 14.64
C LYS A 273 -21.56 -22.95 14.21
N ALA A 274 -20.95 -23.00 13.04
CA ALA A 274 -19.97 -24.03 12.72
C ALA A 274 -18.63 -23.56 13.29
N THR A 275 -18.18 -24.20 14.37
CA THR A 275 -16.79 -24.15 14.81
C THR A 275 -15.91 -24.60 13.65
N GLU A 276 -15.17 -23.66 13.04
CA GLU A 276 -14.13 -23.98 12.06
C GLU A 276 -13.12 -24.96 12.69
N PRO A 277 -12.78 -26.06 12.01
CA PRO A 277 -11.72 -26.94 12.47
C PRO A 277 -10.42 -26.13 12.49
N LYS A 278 -9.80 -26.05 13.67
CA LYS A 278 -8.49 -25.45 13.88
C LYS A 278 -7.47 -26.26 13.07
N ILE A 279 -7.22 -25.87 11.81
CA ILE A 279 -6.28 -26.56 10.92
C ILE A 279 -4.90 -26.45 11.55
N THR A 280 -4.40 -27.55 12.11
CA THR A 280 -3.05 -27.64 12.65
C THR A 280 -2.06 -27.91 11.52
N LYS A 281 -0.90 -27.23 11.57
CA LYS A 281 0.23 -27.44 10.66
C LYS A 281 0.72 -28.89 10.77
N GLU A 282 0.80 -29.60 9.65
CA GLU A 282 1.36 -30.95 9.59
C GLU A 282 2.81 -30.93 9.08
N ALA A 283 3.52 -32.05 9.23
CA ALA A 283 4.89 -32.16 8.76
C ALA A 283 4.95 -32.00 7.23
N GLY A 284 5.75 -31.04 6.76
CA GLY A 284 5.88 -30.71 5.33
C GLY A 284 4.93 -29.62 4.83
N ASP A 285 3.98 -29.16 5.66
CA ASP A 285 3.21 -27.95 5.38
C ASP A 285 4.09 -26.70 5.55
N LEU A 286 3.82 -25.67 4.75
CA LEU A 286 4.33 -24.32 5.02
C LEU A 286 3.25 -23.53 5.76
N SER A 287 3.65 -22.72 6.73
CA SER A 287 2.74 -21.81 7.44
C SER A 287 3.30 -20.40 7.41
N PHE A 288 2.45 -19.43 7.14
CA PHE A 288 2.82 -18.03 7.30
C PHE A 288 1.57 -17.16 7.42
N ASN A 289 1.53 -16.28 8.42
CA ASN A 289 0.43 -15.33 8.65
C ASN A 289 -0.95 -16.00 8.77
N GLY A 290 -1.05 -17.11 9.51
CA GLY A 290 -2.30 -17.86 9.70
C GLY A 290 -2.78 -18.67 8.49
N ALA A 291 -2.10 -18.56 7.34
CA ALA A 291 -2.33 -19.41 6.18
C ALA A 291 -1.42 -20.65 6.24
N ILE A 292 -1.96 -21.79 5.82
CA ILE A 292 -1.24 -23.06 5.70
C ILE A 292 -1.26 -23.50 4.24
N LEU A 293 -0.09 -23.59 3.61
CA LEU A 293 0.07 -24.29 2.35
C LEU A 293 0.26 -25.77 2.66
N LYS A 294 -0.79 -26.54 2.43
CA LYS A 294 -0.76 -27.98 2.61
C LYS A 294 0.28 -28.62 1.71
N LYS A 295 1.00 -29.61 2.24
CA LYS A 295 2.05 -30.34 1.51
C LYS A 295 1.55 -30.86 0.16
N SER A 296 0.31 -31.37 0.10
CA SER A 296 -0.29 -31.85 -1.16
C SER A 296 -0.36 -30.77 -2.23
N VAL A 297 -0.71 -29.53 -1.87
CA VAL A 297 -0.76 -28.39 -2.81
C VAL A 297 0.66 -27.89 -3.11
N LEU A 298 1.56 -27.89 -2.12
CA LEU A 298 2.97 -27.58 -2.33
C LEU A 298 3.58 -28.53 -3.37
N ASP A 299 3.36 -29.84 -3.27
CA ASP A 299 3.88 -30.83 -4.21
C ASP A 299 3.38 -30.56 -5.66
N VAL A 300 2.12 -30.12 -5.83
CA VAL A 300 1.57 -29.69 -7.13
C VAL A 300 2.30 -28.44 -7.66
N ILE A 301 2.51 -27.44 -6.79
CA ILE A 301 3.25 -26.22 -7.14
C ILE A 301 4.68 -26.55 -7.58
N LEU A 302 5.38 -27.41 -6.83
CA LEU A 302 6.74 -27.83 -7.15
C LEU A 302 6.81 -28.56 -8.50
N LYS A 303 5.84 -29.45 -8.77
CA LYS A 303 5.74 -30.13 -10.06
C LYS A 303 5.53 -29.15 -11.22
N LYS A 304 4.60 -28.19 -11.07
CA LYS A 304 4.34 -27.14 -12.07
C LYS A 304 5.55 -26.24 -12.30
N CYS A 305 6.29 -25.92 -11.24
CA CYS A 305 7.54 -25.17 -11.32
C CYS A 305 8.59 -25.92 -12.17
N GLN A 306 8.74 -27.22 -11.95
CA GLN A 306 9.63 -28.06 -12.75
C GLN A 306 9.16 -28.14 -14.22
N GLU A 307 7.88 -28.37 -14.47
CA GLU A 307 7.29 -28.47 -15.83
C GLU A 307 7.52 -27.21 -16.67
N HIS A 308 7.55 -26.03 -16.03
CA HIS A 308 7.60 -24.74 -16.71
C HIS A 308 8.90 -23.97 -16.47
N ASN A 309 9.90 -24.59 -15.83
CA ASN A 309 11.18 -23.98 -15.48
C ASN A 309 11.01 -22.66 -14.71
N ILE A 310 10.22 -22.68 -13.63
CA ILE A 310 9.94 -21.52 -12.77
C ILE A 310 10.52 -21.80 -11.39
N LEU A 311 11.08 -20.78 -10.74
CA LEU A 311 11.61 -20.91 -9.38
C LEU A 311 10.48 -21.18 -8.37
N PRO A 312 10.51 -22.31 -7.63
CA PRO A 312 9.59 -22.59 -6.55
C PRO A 312 9.51 -21.50 -5.48
N SER A 313 10.65 -20.93 -5.05
CA SER A 313 10.67 -19.86 -4.05
C SER A 313 9.88 -18.63 -4.50
N TYR A 314 9.95 -18.30 -5.79
CA TYR A 314 9.12 -17.26 -6.40
C TYR A 314 7.64 -17.63 -6.37
N ALA A 315 7.27 -18.80 -6.90
CA ALA A 315 5.87 -19.20 -7.03
C ALA A 315 5.17 -19.32 -5.66
N ILE A 316 5.82 -19.98 -4.69
CA ILE A 316 5.32 -20.12 -3.31
C ILE A 316 5.09 -18.75 -2.67
N THR A 317 6.03 -17.83 -2.85
CA THR A 317 5.93 -16.48 -2.29
C THR A 317 4.84 -15.67 -2.97
N CYS A 318 4.73 -15.71 -4.30
CA CYS A 318 3.75 -14.96 -5.06
C CYS A 318 2.31 -15.39 -4.70
N LEU A 319 2.07 -16.71 -4.63
CA LEU A 319 0.77 -17.25 -4.24
C LEU A 319 0.39 -16.94 -2.79
N HIS A 320 1.36 -16.72 -1.90
CA HIS A 320 1.07 -16.16 -0.57
C HIS A 320 0.78 -14.66 -0.63
N PHE A 321 1.61 -13.91 -1.35
CA PHE A 321 1.54 -12.46 -1.45
C PHE A 321 0.20 -11.99 -2.01
N GLU A 322 -0.28 -12.65 -3.06
CA GLU A 322 -1.55 -12.35 -3.72
C GLU A 322 -2.75 -12.97 -3.00
N GLY A 323 -2.67 -14.27 -2.70
CA GLY A 323 -3.84 -15.07 -2.35
C GLY A 323 -3.88 -15.57 -0.92
N LEU A 324 -2.82 -15.33 -0.14
CA LEU A 324 -2.60 -15.94 1.18
C LEU A 324 -2.76 -17.47 1.14
N TRP A 325 -2.19 -18.11 0.11
CA TRP A 325 -2.34 -19.55 -0.16
C TRP A 325 -3.81 -20.02 -0.10
N GLY A 326 -4.69 -19.22 -0.71
CA GLY A 326 -6.11 -19.53 -0.84
C GLY A 326 -7.00 -19.08 0.30
N THR A 327 -6.44 -18.50 1.37
CA THR A 327 -7.25 -18.03 2.51
C THR A 327 -7.83 -16.62 2.32
N SER A 328 -7.41 -15.90 1.27
CA SER A 328 -8.07 -14.64 0.86
C SER A 328 -9.53 -14.86 0.44
N ALA A 329 -10.35 -13.81 0.43
CA ALA A 329 -11.74 -13.90 -0.02
C ALA A 329 -11.88 -14.48 -1.43
N VAL A 330 -11.07 -14.00 -2.37
CA VAL A 330 -11.07 -14.46 -3.76
C VAL A 330 -10.54 -15.90 -3.85
N GLY A 331 -9.53 -16.24 -3.05
CA GLY A 331 -9.04 -17.62 -2.95
C GLY A 331 -10.11 -18.60 -2.47
N LYS A 332 -10.86 -18.25 -1.43
CA LYS A 332 -11.95 -19.07 -0.87
C LYS A 332 -13.18 -19.12 -1.76
N ALA A 333 -13.57 -18.00 -2.33
CA ALA A 333 -14.79 -17.89 -3.13
C ALA A 333 -14.61 -18.50 -4.53
N ASP A 334 -13.47 -18.21 -5.17
CA ASP A 334 -13.29 -18.41 -6.61
C ASP A 334 -12.13 -19.35 -6.98
N ASN A 335 -11.46 -19.95 -5.99
CA ASN A 335 -10.23 -20.75 -6.18
C ASN A 335 -9.13 -19.99 -6.91
N ASN A 336 -9.11 -18.66 -6.82
CA ASN A 336 -8.24 -17.81 -7.63
C ASN A 336 -7.22 -17.10 -6.74
N TRP A 337 -6.03 -17.69 -6.59
CA TRP A 337 -5.02 -17.21 -5.63
C TRP A 337 -4.12 -16.13 -6.21
N GLY A 338 -4.16 -15.91 -7.53
CA GLY A 338 -3.34 -14.93 -8.24
C GLY A 338 -4.11 -13.69 -8.71
N GLY A 339 -5.39 -13.53 -8.33
CA GLY A 339 -6.20 -12.38 -8.72
C GLY A 339 -6.56 -12.31 -10.22
N MET A 340 -6.65 -13.45 -10.90
CA MET A 340 -6.89 -13.51 -12.34
C MET A 340 -8.24 -12.88 -12.73
N THR A 341 -8.21 -11.91 -13.64
CA THR A 341 -9.37 -11.10 -14.04
C THR A 341 -10.22 -11.81 -15.11
N TRP A 342 -11.54 -11.81 -14.95
CA TRP A 342 -12.49 -12.32 -15.93
C TRP A 342 -12.39 -11.56 -17.26
N THR A 343 -12.31 -12.30 -18.36
CA THR A 343 -12.09 -11.74 -19.71
C THR A 343 -13.35 -11.77 -20.58
N GLY A 344 -14.49 -12.20 -20.04
CA GLY A 344 -15.71 -12.42 -20.81
C GLY A 344 -15.78 -13.78 -21.53
N ASN A 345 -14.68 -14.55 -21.56
CA ASN A 345 -14.63 -15.88 -22.16
C ASN A 345 -14.19 -16.93 -21.12
N GLY A 346 -14.98 -18.01 -21.02
CA GLY A 346 -14.73 -19.12 -20.10
C GLY A 346 -13.66 -20.10 -20.57
N ASN A 347 -13.39 -20.19 -21.87
CA ASN A 347 -12.42 -21.13 -22.42
C ASN A 347 -11.02 -20.52 -22.41
N ARG A 348 -10.15 -21.02 -21.52
CA ARG A 348 -8.78 -20.51 -21.38
C ARG A 348 -7.83 -21.19 -22.37
N PRO A 349 -6.79 -20.48 -22.84
CA PRO A 349 -5.75 -21.10 -23.68
C PRO A 349 -4.97 -22.23 -23.01
N SER A 350 -5.02 -22.33 -21.69
CA SER A 350 -4.49 -23.46 -20.90
C SER A 350 -5.31 -24.74 -21.02
N GLY A 351 -6.51 -24.69 -21.63
CA GLY A 351 -7.49 -25.76 -21.66
C GLY A 351 -8.44 -25.77 -20.45
N VAL A 352 -8.20 -24.90 -19.46
CA VAL A 352 -9.06 -24.76 -18.28
C VAL A 352 -10.36 -24.02 -18.65
N ILE A 353 -11.48 -24.47 -18.10
CA ILE A 353 -12.76 -23.78 -18.20
C ILE A 353 -12.99 -22.98 -16.92
N VAL A 354 -13.23 -21.68 -17.06
CA VAL A 354 -13.55 -20.77 -15.96
C VAL A 354 -14.92 -20.14 -16.15
N THR A 355 -15.47 -19.65 -15.04
CA THR A 355 -16.70 -18.85 -15.03
C THR A 355 -16.43 -17.47 -14.44
N GLN A 356 -17.41 -16.57 -14.55
CA GLN A 356 -17.34 -15.28 -13.87
C GLN A 356 -17.44 -15.51 -12.36
N GLY A 357 -16.45 -15.00 -11.61
CA GLY A 357 -16.38 -15.08 -10.15
C GLY A 357 -16.86 -13.80 -9.47
N SER A 358 -16.35 -13.57 -8.26
CA SER A 358 -16.67 -12.39 -7.45
C SER A 358 -16.29 -11.08 -8.13
N ALA A 359 -16.97 -10.00 -7.74
CA ALA A 359 -16.68 -8.66 -8.24
C ALA A 359 -15.28 -8.20 -7.79
N ARG A 360 -14.55 -7.53 -8.69
CA ARG A 360 -13.31 -6.84 -8.34
C ARG A 360 -13.61 -5.54 -7.60
N PRO A 361 -12.63 -4.96 -6.89
CA PRO A 361 -12.76 -3.65 -6.28
C PRO A 361 -13.32 -2.62 -7.28
N SER A 362 -14.23 -1.75 -6.82
CA SER A 362 -14.98 -0.84 -7.70
C SER A 362 -14.08 0.10 -8.52
N ASN A 363 -12.88 0.41 -8.03
CA ASN A 363 -11.86 1.19 -8.72
C ASN A 363 -11.14 0.43 -9.84
N GLU A 364 -11.14 -0.91 -9.84
CA GLU A 364 -10.56 -1.76 -10.88
C GLU A 364 -11.60 -2.17 -11.92
N GLY A 365 -12.85 -2.33 -11.48
CA GLY A 365 -13.95 -2.78 -12.33
C GLY A 365 -13.85 -4.24 -12.78
N GLY A 366 -15.00 -4.79 -13.16
CA GLY A 366 -15.10 -6.18 -13.65
C GLY A 366 -15.17 -7.22 -12.53
N HIS A 367 -14.86 -8.46 -12.89
CA HIS A 367 -14.98 -9.63 -12.02
C HIS A 367 -13.68 -10.46 -12.04
N TYR A 368 -13.45 -11.26 -11.02
CA TYR A 368 -12.42 -12.29 -11.02
C TYR A 368 -12.86 -13.51 -11.83
N MET A 369 -11.90 -14.33 -12.24
CA MET A 369 -12.18 -15.68 -12.74
C MET A 369 -12.51 -16.60 -11.56
N ARG A 370 -13.53 -17.43 -11.73
CA ARG A 370 -13.85 -18.56 -10.85
C ARG A 370 -13.39 -19.87 -11.49
N TYR A 371 -12.51 -20.56 -10.79
CA TYR A 371 -12.00 -21.87 -11.15
C TYR A 371 -12.79 -22.98 -10.45
N ALA A 372 -12.96 -24.12 -11.11
CA ALA A 372 -13.64 -25.27 -10.51
C ALA A 372 -12.83 -25.86 -9.34
N SER A 373 -11.49 -25.78 -9.42
CA SER A 373 -10.58 -26.23 -8.38
C SER A 373 -9.31 -25.36 -8.27
N VAL A 374 -8.54 -25.54 -7.20
CA VAL A 374 -7.22 -24.92 -7.06
C VAL A 374 -6.25 -25.47 -8.12
N ASP A 375 -6.37 -26.74 -8.49
CA ASP A 375 -5.52 -27.35 -9.53
C ASP A 375 -5.76 -26.73 -10.91
N ASP A 376 -7.01 -26.38 -11.23
CA ASP A 376 -7.36 -25.64 -12.44
C ASP A 376 -6.75 -24.23 -12.44
N PHE A 377 -6.83 -23.53 -11.31
CA PHE A 377 -6.18 -22.23 -11.14
C PHE A 377 -4.67 -22.34 -11.31
N LEU A 378 -4.02 -23.30 -10.63
CA LEU A 378 -2.57 -23.50 -10.75
C LEU A 378 -2.20 -23.83 -12.20
N THR A 379 -2.97 -24.67 -12.88
CA THR A 379 -2.75 -24.99 -14.30
C THR A 379 -2.81 -23.74 -15.18
N ASP A 380 -3.84 -22.90 -15.03
CA ASP A 380 -3.99 -21.69 -15.84
C ASP A 380 -2.97 -20.60 -15.49
N TRP A 381 -2.67 -20.41 -14.19
CA TRP A 381 -1.71 -19.41 -13.73
C TRP A 381 -0.29 -19.74 -14.18
N PHE A 382 0.16 -21.00 -13.99
CA PHE A 382 1.46 -21.45 -14.46
C PHE A 382 1.57 -21.44 -15.99
N TYR A 383 0.45 -21.69 -16.69
CA TYR A 383 0.42 -21.54 -18.15
C TYR A 383 0.82 -20.10 -18.54
N LEU A 384 0.37 -19.05 -17.85
CA LEU A 384 0.77 -17.68 -18.18
C LEU A 384 2.27 -17.40 -17.99
N LEU A 385 2.94 -18.15 -17.11
CA LEU A 385 4.34 -17.99 -16.74
C LEU A 385 5.32 -18.84 -17.56
N ARG A 386 4.81 -19.84 -18.29
CA ARG A 386 5.61 -20.77 -19.11
C ARG A 386 6.43 -20.04 -20.18
N SER A 387 7.41 -20.73 -20.75
CA SER A 387 8.16 -20.22 -21.91
C SER A 387 7.21 -19.82 -23.06
N GLY A 388 7.37 -18.60 -23.59
CA GLY A 388 6.47 -18.03 -24.60
C GLY A 388 5.14 -17.48 -24.04
N GLY A 389 4.92 -17.56 -22.73
CA GLY A 389 3.76 -16.99 -22.05
C GLY A 389 3.75 -15.46 -21.98
N SER A 390 2.67 -14.93 -21.42
CA SER A 390 2.45 -13.48 -21.27
C SER A 390 3.44 -12.85 -20.29
N TYR A 391 3.93 -13.61 -19.31
CA TYR A 391 4.93 -13.18 -18.34
C TYR A 391 6.26 -13.92 -18.59
N LYS A 392 7.38 -13.23 -18.38
CA LYS A 392 8.75 -13.69 -18.70
C LYS A 392 9.45 -14.22 -17.45
N VAL A 393 8.81 -15.17 -16.78
CA VAL A 393 9.30 -15.76 -15.52
C VAL A 393 10.09 -17.05 -15.76
N SER A 394 9.67 -17.87 -16.74
CA SER A 394 10.36 -19.12 -17.08
C SER A 394 11.84 -18.89 -17.38
N GLY A 395 12.71 -19.65 -16.72
CA GLY A 395 14.16 -19.58 -16.85
C GLY A 395 14.85 -18.48 -16.05
N ALA A 396 14.12 -17.73 -15.22
CA ALA A 396 14.72 -16.79 -14.27
C ALA A 396 15.68 -17.52 -13.33
N LYS A 397 16.88 -16.96 -13.14
CA LYS A 397 17.92 -17.54 -12.28
C LYS A 397 17.80 -17.07 -10.85
N THR A 398 17.16 -15.93 -10.65
CA THR A 398 16.97 -15.33 -9.34
C THR A 398 15.52 -14.94 -9.06
N PHE A 399 15.20 -14.76 -7.78
CA PHE A 399 13.87 -14.35 -7.35
C PHE A 399 13.50 -12.98 -7.91
N SER A 400 14.43 -12.03 -7.88
CA SER A 400 14.24 -10.68 -8.41
C SER A 400 14.05 -10.65 -9.94
N GLU A 401 14.76 -11.51 -10.68
CA GLU A 401 14.54 -11.72 -12.11
C GLU A 401 13.14 -12.28 -12.39
N ALA A 402 12.72 -13.29 -11.62
CA ALA A 402 11.39 -13.88 -11.74
C ALA A 402 10.29 -12.83 -11.49
N VAL A 403 10.44 -12.00 -10.44
CA VAL A 403 9.52 -10.89 -10.18
C VAL A 403 9.55 -9.87 -11.31
N LYS A 404 10.73 -9.50 -11.83
CA LYS A 404 10.84 -8.55 -12.94
C LYS A 404 10.12 -9.05 -14.19
N GLY A 405 10.20 -10.35 -14.46
CA GLY A 405 9.50 -11.04 -15.55
C GLY A 405 7.97 -10.92 -15.50
N MET A 406 7.39 -10.50 -14.38
CA MET A 406 5.95 -10.25 -14.24
C MET A 406 5.52 -8.86 -14.74
N PHE A 407 6.47 -8.01 -15.11
CA PHE A 407 6.20 -6.62 -15.48
C PHE A 407 6.76 -6.31 -16.88
N LYS A 408 6.24 -5.27 -17.51
CA LYS A 408 6.71 -4.81 -18.83
C LYS A 408 8.20 -4.46 -18.81
N THR A 409 8.72 -3.99 -17.67
CA THR A 409 10.17 -3.76 -17.46
C THR A 409 11.02 -5.03 -17.59
N GLY A 410 10.45 -6.21 -17.37
CA GLY A 410 11.06 -7.52 -17.64
C GLY A 410 10.60 -8.18 -18.94
N GLY A 411 9.88 -7.46 -19.80
CA GLY A 411 9.41 -7.97 -21.09
C GLY A 411 8.06 -8.71 -21.05
N ALA A 412 7.31 -8.63 -19.94
CA ALA A 412 5.94 -9.11 -19.91
C ALA A 412 5.04 -8.31 -20.86
N VAL A 413 3.96 -8.93 -21.33
CA VAL A 413 2.94 -8.26 -22.15
C VAL A 413 2.16 -7.23 -21.31
N TYR A 414 1.94 -7.53 -20.03
CA TYR A 414 1.18 -6.72 -19.10
C TYR A 414 1.96 -6.52 -17.80
N ASP A 415 1.65 -5.45 -17.07
CA ASP A 415 2.12 -5.32 -15.69
C ASP A 415 1.19 -6.11 -14.78
N TYR A 416 1.76 -7.03 -14.00
CA TYR A 416 0.98 -7.91 -13.13
C TYR A 416 0.24 -7.17 -12.01
N ALA A 417 0.80 -6.07 -11.52
CA ALA A 417 0.21 -5.24 -10.46
C ALA A 417 0.28 -3.75 -10.80
N ALA A 418 -0.76 -2.99 -10.40
CA ALA A 418 -0.86 -1.56 -10.62
C ALA A 418 0.17 -0.73 -9.83
N THR A 419 0.75 -1.32 -8.77
CA THR A 419 1.76 -0.67 -7.90
C THR A 419 3.10 -0.45 -8.58
N GLY A 420 3.34 -1.09 -9.73
CA GLY A 420 4.60 -1.04 -10.47
C GLY A 420 5.68 -1.97 -9.91
N TYR A 421 6.68 -2.26 -10.73
CA TYR A 421 7.73 -3.25 -10.46
C TYR A 421 8.50 -3.00 -9.16
N ASP A 422 9.01 -1.78 -8.93
CA ASP A 422 9.91 -1.51 -7.80
C ASP A 422 9.22 -1.75 -6.44
N ASN A 423 7.99 -1.25 -6.29
CA ASN A 423 7.19 -1.46 -5.09
C ASN A 423 6.81 -2.93 -4.91
N TYR A 424 6.47 -3.60 -6.01
CA TYR A 424 6.11 -5.00 -5.98
C TYR A 424 7.30 -5.89 -5.59
N LEU A 425 8.50 -5.61 -6.11
CA LEU A 425 9.73 -6.32 -5.76
C LEU A 425 10.05 -6.20 -4.27
N VAL A 426 9.95 -5.00 -3.70
CA VAL A 426 10.18 -4.79 -2.26
C VAL A 426 9.18 -5.60 -1.42
N GLY A 427 7.90 -5.58 -1.80
CA GLY A 427 6.85 -6.36 -1.13
C GLY A 427 7.09 -7.87 -1.21
N MET A 428 7.41 -8.37 -2.39
CA MET A 428 7.69 -9.79 -2.66
C MET A 428 8.96 -10.29 -1.96
N ALA A 429 10.05 -9.51 -1.98
CA ALA A 429 11.30 -9.87 -1.31
C ALA A 429 11.12 -9.89 0.23
N SER A 430 10.37 -8.92 0.77
CA SER A 430 10.01 -8.90 2.19
C SER A 430 9.15 -10.11 2.56
N ARG A 431 8.19 -10.47 1.70
CA ARG A 431 7.32 -11.63 1.90
C ARG A 431 8.12 -12.94 1.88
N LEU A 432 9.03 -13.10 0.93
CA LEU A 432 9.93 -14.25 0.85
C LEU A 432 10.67 -14.43 2.18
N LYS A 433 11.33 -13.37 2.66
CA LYS A 433 12.10 -13.45 3.92
C LYS A 433 11.23 -13.75 5.13
N ALA A 434 9.99 -13.25 5.17
CA ALA A 434 9.07 -13.54 6.25
C ALA A 434 8.60 -15.01 6.24
N ILE A 435 8.32 -15.57 5.05
CA ILE A 435 7.99 -16.99 4.91
C ILE A 435 9.20 -17.87 5.30
N GLU A 436 10.41 -17.49 4.87
CA GLU A 436 11.64 -18.21 5.20
C GLU A 436 11.95 -18.19 6.71
N ALA A 437 11.61 -17.11 7.42
CA ALA A 437 11.81 -17.03 8.87
C ALA A 437 10.98 -18.07 9.65
N GLU A 438 9.80 -18.44 9.15
CA GLU A 438 8.91 -19.43 9.80
C GLU A 438 9.12 -20.87 9.28
N ASN A 439 9.66 -21.03 8.07
CA ASN A 439 9.71 -22.35 7.39
C ASN A 439 11.12 -22.78 6.95
N GLY A 440 12.14 -21.97 7.26
CA GLY A 440 13.49 -22.09 6.71
C GLY A 440 13.56 -21.65 5.25
N SER A 441 14.79 -21.58 4.73
CA SER A 441 15.07 -21.12 3.37
C SER A 441 14.21 -21.84 2.33
N LEU A 442 13.56 -21.10 1.43
CA LEU A 442 12.80 -21.68 0.33
C LEU A 442 13.70 -22.11 -0.83
N THR A 443 14.95 -21.63 -0.86
CA THR A 443 15.95 -22.06 -1.85
C THR A 443 16.20 -23.56 -1.88
N LYS A 444 15.87 -24.26 -0.79
CA LYS A 444 15.89 -25.74 -0.74
C LYS A 444 14.99 -26.39 -1.79
N TYR A 445 13.97 -25.68 -2.27
CA TYR A 445 13.07 -26.12 -3.33
C TYR A 445 13.54 -25.69 -4.72
N ASP A 446 14.41 -24.69 -4.84
CA ASP A 446 14.85 -24.17 -6.14
C ASP A 446 15.84 -25.10 -6.86
N LEU A 447 16.36 -26.11 -6.16
CA LEU A 447 17.28 -27.09 -6.71
C LEU A 447 16.52 -28.06 -7.63
N ILE A 448 16.66 -27.87 -8.95
CA ILE A 448 16.17 -28.82 -9.95
C ILE A 448 17.17 -29.99 -10.03
N PRO A 449 16.73 -31.26 -9.90
CA PRO A 449 17.55 -32.41 -10.23
C PRO A 449 17.86 -32.34 -11.74
N ASP A 450 19.14 -32.26 -12.12
CA ASP A 450 19.69 -32.23 -13.49
C ASP A 450 20.10 -30.86 -14.10
N SER A 451 20.21 -29.78 -13.30
CA SER A 451 20.89 -28.55 -13.77
C SER A 451 22.27 -28.37 -13.14
N PRO A 452 23.35 -28.17 -13.93
CA PRO A 452 24.67 -27.90 -13.37
C PRO A 452 24.63 -26.59 -12.58
N SER A 453 24.88 -26.72 -11.28
CA SER A 453 25.14 -25.68 -10.27
C SER A 453 25.42 -24.28 -10.84
N SER A 454 24.38 -23.50 -11.08
CA SER A 454 24.49 -22.05 -11.33
C SER A 454 23.26 -21.24 -10.91
N LEU A 455 22.36 -21.80 -10.09
CA LEU A 455 21.44 -20.99 -9.30
C LEU A 455 22.25 -20.30 -8.20
N GLN A 456 22.72 -19.08 -8.47
CA GLN A 456 23.14 -18.21 -7.38
C GLN A 456 21.86 -17.60 -6.80
N PRO A 457 21.45 -17.97 -5.58
CA PRO A 457 20.36 -17.26 -4.93
C PRO A 457 20.73 -15.79 -4.87
N ASP A 458 19.76 -14.91 -5.11
CA ASP A 458 19.95 -13.48 -4.90
C ASP A 458 20.59 -13.29 -3.51
N LYS A 459 21.67 -12.51 -3.44
CA LYS A 459 22.13 -11.96 -2.17
C LYS A 459 21.17 -10.87 -1.75
N ILE A 460 19.97 -11.26 -1.33
CA ILE A 460 18.98 -10.36 -0.73
C ILE A 460 19.47 -10.01 0.66
N ASN A 461 20.40 -9.06 0.70
CA ASN A 461 20.81 -8.39 1.91
C ASN A 461 19.85 -7.22 2.11
N ILE A 462 19.09 -7.26 3.19
CA ILE A 462 18.45 -6.07 3.72
C ILE A 462 19.58 -5.31 4.45
N THR A 463 20.33 -4.52 3.69
CA THR A 463 21.39 -3.67 4.24
C THR A 463 20.73 -2.45 4.87
N ILE A 464 20.86 -2.31 6.19
CA ILE A 464 20.53 -1.08 6.91
C ILE A 464 21.81 -0.24 6.80
N GLU A 465 21.78 0.85 6.02
CA GLU A 465 22.88 1.82 6.04
C GLU A 465 23.03 2.43 7.44
N GLY A 466 24.28 2.71 7.80
CA GLY A 466 24.80 2.87 9.16
C GLY A 466 23.95 3.74 10.09
N ILE A 467 23.85 3.30 11.34
CA ILE A 467 23.31 4.12 12.42
C ILE A 467 24.46 5.03 12.88
N GLU A 468 24.33 6.33 12.63
CA GLU A 468 25.14 7.34 13.30
C GLU A 468 24.61 7.51 14.73
N ILE A 469 25.48 7.33 15.72
CA ILE A 469 25.17 7.63 17.11
C ILE A 469 26.07 8.78 17.55
N SER A 470 25.48 9.87 18.00
CA SER A 470 26.22 10.98 18.59
C SER A 470 26.18 10.88 20.11
N ILE A 471 27.35 10.75 20.74
CA ILE A 471 27.50 10.73 22.20
C ILE A 471 28.36 11.94 22.57
N ASN A 472 27.80 12.86 23.36
CA ASN A 472 28.48 14.09 23.80
C ASN A 472 29.11 14.92 22.66
N GLY A 473 28.44 14.98 21.51
CA GLY A 473 28.91 15.75 20.34
C GLY A 473 29.96 15.06 19.48
N VAL A 474 30.30 13.80 19.80
CA VAL A 474 31.17 12.96 18.96
C VAL A 474 30.29 11.95 18.22
N THR A 475 30.36 11.94 16.89
CA THR A 475 29.62 11.01 16.04
C THR A 475 30.40 9.72 15.86
N TYR A 476 29.73 8.60 16.12
CA TYR A 476 30.23 7.24 15.94
C TYR A 476 29.43 6.56 14.84
N GLU A 477 30.14 5.98 13.88
CA GLU A 477 29.57 5.16 12.83
C GLU A 477 29.63 3.68 13.26
N LEU A 478 28.48 3.04 13.47
CA LEU A 478 28.46 1.62 13.79
C LEU A 478 28.54 0.78 12.52
N THR A 479 29.74 0.28 12.22
CA THR A 479 29.94 -0.76 11.22
C THR A 479 29.89 -2.15 11.85
N LYS A 480 29.13 -3.08 11.26
CA LYS A 480 29.09 -4.49 11.70
C LYS A 480 30.41 -5.18 11.32
N LYS A 481 31.17 -5.64 12.30
CA LYS A 481 32.35 -6.51 12.10
C LYS A 481 31.96 -7.97 12.38
N PRO A 482 32.42 -8.96 11.59
CA PRO A 482 32.19 -10.37 11.92
C PRO A 482 32.88 -10.71 13.25
N VAL A 483 32.20 -11.46 14.11
CA VAL A 483 32.78 -12.13 15.27
C VAL A 483 32.89 -13.60 14.95
#